data_AF-A0A8B9MEH9-F1
#
_entry.id   AF-A0A8B9MEH9-F1
#
_cell.length_a   1.000
_cell.length_b   1.000
_cell.length_c   1.000
_cell.angle_alpha   90.00
_cell.angle_beta   90.00
_cell.angle_gamma   90.00
#
_symmetry.space_group_name_H-M   'P 1'
#
loop_
_entity.id
_entity.type
_entity.pdbx_description
1 polymer ?
#
loop_
_entity_poly.entity_id
_entity_poly.type
_entity_poly.pdbx_seq_one_letter_code
_entity_poly.pdbx_strand_id
1 'polypeptide(L)'
;MEETDREAVATAVQRVAGMLQRPDQLDKVEQYRRREARKKASVEARLKAAIQSQLDGVRTGLSQLHNALNDVKDIQQSLIDVNKDWRQSINTIENLKDVKDAVVQHSQLAAAVENLKNIFSVPEIVRETQDLIERGELLQAHRKLMDLECSRDNLMYEQYRMDSKNTHDMNLIHTYFGDMQKLSEELAKQLWMVVQRSLVTVRRDPTLLVSVVRIIEREEKTDRRMLDRKKQTGFIPPGRPKKWKEKMFNILERTVSTRIEGTQADTRESDKMWLVRHLEIIRKYVLDDLLVAKTLLDQRFPPHYDIFNRLLNMYHQALSTRMQELAAEDLEANEIVSLLSWVLNTYKRYKDEAQLYKEEHLKNRQYPQCYVQYMIAVINNCQTFKESIISLKRKYLKIEMEDTLSSSHTSMDATLDIIAKEGCSSLLDEVFMDLEVRSFFPQKNRSIIL
;
A
#
# COMPACT_ATOMS: atom_id res chain seq x y z
N MET A 1 -32.27 -60.73 -22.32
CA MET A 1 -33.54 -60.74 -21.57
C MET A 1 -33.84 -62.15 -21.06
N GLU A 2 -33.82 -63.19 -21.91
CA GLU A 2 -34.05 -64.58 -21.45
C GLU A 2 -33.02 -65.11 -20.44
N GLU A 3 -31.74 -64.76 -20.60
CA GLU A 3 -30.67 -65.22 -19.70
C GLU A 3 -30.75 -64.57 -18.31
N THR A 4 -31.00 -63.26 -18.27
CA THR A 4 -31.24 -62.49 -17.04
C THR A 4 -32.52 -62.92 -16.32
N ASP A 5 -33.56 -63.31 -17.07
CA ASP A 5 -34.80 -63.84 -16.50
C ASP A 5 -34.57 -65.22 -15.88
N ARG A 6 -33.79 -66.09 -16.52
CA ARG A 6 -33.41 -67.39 -15.96
C ARG A 6 -32.59 -67.26 -14.68
N GLU A 7 -31.62 -66.34 -14.64
CA GLU A 7 -30.83 -66.07 -13.42
C GLU A 7 -31.66 -65.45 -12.29
N ALA A 8 -32.57 -64.53 -12.62
CA ALA A 8 -33.49 -63.93 -11.65
C ALA A 8 -34.44 -64.99 -11.07
N VAL A 9 -34.96 -65.89 -11.90
CA VAL A 9 -35.79 -67.02 -11.46
C VAL A 9 -34.99 -67.99 -10.60
N ALA A 10 -33.77 -68.37 -11.01
CA ALA A 10 -32.91 -69.27 -10.23
C ALA A 10 -32.57 -68.69 -8.84
N THR A 11 -32.25 -67.40 -8.77
CA THR A 11 -31.96 -66.68 -7.52
C THR A 11 -33.22 -66.56 -6.66
N ALA A 12 -34.38 -66.30 -7.27
CA ALA A 12 -35.66 -66.26 -6.56
C ALA A 12 -36.04 -67.63 -5.98
N VAL A 13 -35.81 -68.72 -6.72
CA VAL A 13 -36.04 -70.09 -6.26
C VAL A 13 -35.13 -70.43 -5.08
N GLN A 14 -33.83 -70.12 -5.16
CA GLN A 14 -32.90 -70.30 -4.03
C GLN A 14 -33.32 -69.49 -2.80
N ARG A 15 -33.76 -68.25 -3.01
CA ARG A 15 -34.22 -67.36 -1.93
C ARG A 15 -35.51 -67.87 -1.27
N VAL A 16 -36.46 -68.41 -2.04
CA VAL A 16 -37.69 -69.02 -1.52
C VAL A 16 -37.38 -70.32 -0.78
N ALA A 17 -36.51 -71.17 -1.33
CA ALA A 17 -36.07 -72.41 -0.69
C ALA A 17 -35.40 -72.15 0.67
N GLY A 18 -34.61 -71.08 0.79
CA GLY A 18 -34.01 -70.65 2.06
C GLY A 18 -35.02 -70.11 3.10
N MET A 19 -36.21 -69.67 2.68
CA MET A 19 -37.24 -69.11 3.56
C MET A 19 -38.24 -70.13 4.11
N LEU A 20 -38.35 -71.31 3.50
CA LEU A 20 -39.35 -72.34 3.83
C LEU A 20 -38.68 -73.70 4.08
N GLN A 21 -37.80 -73.76 5.08
CA GLN A 21 -37.02 -74.97 5.38
C GLN A 21 -37.78 -75.99 6.25
N ARG A 22 -38.83 -75.56 6.97
CA ARG A 22 -39.63 -76.43 7.86
C ARG A 22 -41.14 -76.31 7.57
N PRO A 23 -41.95 -77.38 7.77
CA PRO A 23 -43.36 -77.40 7.36
C PRO A 23 -44.26 -76.36 8.05
N ASP A 24 -43.94 -76.00 9.30
CA ASP A 24 -44.61 -74.98 10.11
C ASP A 24 -44.44 -73.55 9.57
N GLN A 25 -43.51 -73.34 8.62
CA GLN A 25 -43.27 -72.04 8.00
C GLN A 25 -44.18 -71.77 6.79
N LEU A 26 -44.93 -72.78 6.32
CA LEU A 26 -45.88 -72.65 5.21
C LEU A 26 -47.06 -71.72 5.55
N ASP A 27 -47.44 -71.63 6.82
CA ASP A 27 -48.49 -70.71 7.30
C ASP A 27 -48.14 -69.23 7.05
N LYS A 28 -46.83 -68.91 6.91
CA LYS A 28 -46.32 -67.55 6.66
C LYS A 28 -46.20 -67.21 5.17
N VAL A 29 -46.44 -68.16 4.26
CA VAL A 29 -46.30 -67.95 2.80
C VAL A 29 -47.22 -66.84 2.30
N GLU A 30 -48.45 -66.77 2.80
CA GLU A 30 -49.40 -65.73 2.39
C GLU A 30 -48.91 -64.33 2.80
N GLN A 31 -48.24 -64.22 3.96
CA GLN A 31 -47.62 -62.97 4.41
C GLN A 31 -46.43 -62.58 3.51
N TYR A 32 -45.59 -63.55 3.12
CA TYR A 32 -44.46 -63.32 2.19
C TYR A 32 -44.94 -62.95 0.78
N ARG A 33 -45.99 -63.60 0.27
CA ARG A 33 -46.62 -63.25 -1.00
C ARG A 33 -47.14 -61.83 -1.00
N ARG A 34 -47.83 -61.40 0.07
CA ARG A 34 -48.28 -60.01 0.25
C ARG A 34 -47.13 -59.01 0.38
N ARG A 35 -45.98 -59.43 0.92
CA ARG A 35 -44.77 -58.59 1.02
C ARG A 35 -44.09 -58.41 -0.34
N GLU A 36 -43.91 -59.49 -1.09
CA GLU A 36 -43.31 -59.43 -2.43
C GLU A 36 -44.24 -58.75 -3.44
N ALA A 37 -45.57 -58.92 -3.34
CA ALA A 37 -46.53 -58.16 -4.14
C ALA A 37 -46.44 -56.63 -3.87
N ARG A 38 -46.28 -56.23 -2.59
CA ARG A 38 -46.06 -54.82 -2.22
C ARG A 38 -44.73 -54.29 -2.76
N LYS A 39 -43.66 -55.07 -2.72
CA LYS A 39 -42.36 -54.69 -3.31
C LYS A 39 -42.45 -54.55 -4.82
N LYS A 40 -43.10 -55.50 -5.52
CA LYS A 40 -43.35 -55.44 -6.96
C LYS A 40 -44.13 -54.18 -7.33
N ALA A 41 -45.25 -53.90 -6.66
CA ALA A 41 -46.03 -52.69 -6.87
C ALA A 41 -45.21 -51.41 -6.63
N SER A 42 -44.35 -51.38 -5.60
CA SER A 42 -43.45 -50.24 -5.34
C SER A 42 -42.39 -50.05 -6.43
N VAL A 43 -41.82 -51.14 -6.95
CA VAL A 43 -40.84 -51.10 -8.03
C VAL A 43 -41.50 -50.69 -9.34
N GLU A 44 -42.69 -51.22 -9.66
CA GLU A 44 -43.47 -50.81 -10.83
C GLU A 44 -43.88 -49.34 -10.76
N ALA A 45 -44.31 -48.84 -9.60
CA ALA A 45 -44.62 -47.43 -9.41
C ALA A 45 -43.38 -46.55 -9.61
N ARG A 46 -42.22 -46.96 -9.06
CA ARG A 46 -40.94 -46.25 -9.25
C ARG A 46 -40.48 -46.27 -10.71
N LEU A 47 -40.61 -47.39 -11.40
CA LEU A 47 -40.29 -47.51 -12.83
C LEU A 47 -41.20 -46.63 -13.68
N LYS A 48 -42.52 -46.64 -13.42
CA LYS A 48 -43.47 -45.75 -14.13
C LYS A 48 -43.14 -44.29 -13.90
N ALA A 49 -42.87 -43.89 -12.65
CA ALA A 49 -42.47 -42.52 -12.33
C ALA A 49 -41.14 -42.13 -13.00
N ALA A 50 -40.16 -43.02 -13.00
CA ALA A 50 -38.87 -42.78 -13.65
C ALA A 50 -39.00 -42.67 -15.18
N ILE A 51 -39.75 -43.56 -15.82
CA ILE A 51 -40.00 -43.54 -17.27
C ILE A 51 -40.76 -42.28 -17.65
N GLN A 52 -41.80 -41.91 -16.88
CA GLN A 52 -42.56 -40.69 -17.13
C GLN A 52 -41.68 -39.45 -16.99
N SER A 53 -40.86 -39.37 -15.93
CA SER A 53 -39.91 -38.27 -15.73
C SER A 53 -38.86 -38.18 -16.85
N GLN A 54 -38.38 -39.31 -17.37
CA GLN A 54 -37.43 -39.34 -18.49
C GLN A 54 -38.10 -38.90 -19.80
N LEU A 55 -39.32 -39.37 -20.06
CA LEU A 55 -40.09 -38.96 -21.24
C LEU A 55 -40.44 -37.46 -21.20
N ASP A 56 -40.85 -36.95 -20.05
CA ASP A 56 -41.14 -35.53 -19.87
C ASP A 56 -39.86 -34.68 -19.99
N GLY A 57 -38.73 -35.18 -19.47
CA GLY A 57 -37.42 -34.58 -19.66
C GLY A 57 -37.00 -34.51 -21.12
N VAL A 58 -37.12 -35.61 -21.88
CA VAL A 58 -36.81 -35.66 -23.31
C VAL A 58 -37.74 -34.76 -24.12
N ARG A 59 -39.05 -34.78 -23.83
CA ARG A 59 -40.04 -33.93 -24.50
C ARG A 59 -39.74 -32.45 -24.27
N THR A 60 -39.43 -32.07 -23.04
CA THR A 60 -39.06 -30.69 -22.69
C THR A 60 -37.76 -30.30 -23.37
N GLY A 61 -36.75 -31.18 -23.36
CA GLY A 61 -35.48 -30.95 -24.05
C GLY A 61 -35.63 -30.77 -25.56
N LEU A 62 -36.46 -31.58 -26.22
CA LEU A 62 -36.77 -31.42 -27.65
C LEU A 62 -37.50 -30.11 -27.94
N SER A 63 -38.46 -29.74 -27.10
CA SER A 63 -39.16 -28.45 -27.25
C SER A 63 -38.21 -27.27 -27.08
N GLN A 64 -37.30 -27.33 -26.10
CA GLN A 64 -36.30 -26.28 -25.89
C GLN A 64 -35.30 -26.20 -27.04
N LEU A 65 -34.84 -27.33 -27.58
CA LEU A 65 -33.97 -27.36 -28.76
C LEU A 65 -34.66 -26.79 -29.99
N HIS A 66 -35.94 -27.11 -30.20
CA HIS A 66 -36.72 -26.55 -31.29
C HIS A 66 -36.87 -25.03 -31.17
N ASN A 67 -37.17 -24.53 -29.97
CA ASN A 67 -37.26 -23.10 -29.71
C ASN A 67 -35.91 -22.41 -29.92
N ALA A 68 -34.82 -22.97 -29.40
CA ALA A 68 -33.47 -22.44 -29.61
C ALA A 68 -33.08 -22.39 -31.09
N LEU A 69 -33.50 -23.37 -31.89
CA LEU A 69 -33.29 -23.34 -33.35
C LEU A 69 -34.03 -22.17 -34.00
N ASN A 70 -35.26 -21.90 -33.58
CA ASN A 70 -36.04 -20.77 -34.10
C ASN A 70 -35.43 -19.44 -33.65
N ASP A 71 -35.04 -19.32 -32.38
CA ASP A 71 -34.36 -18.14 -31.85
C ASP A 71 -33.07 -17.84 -32.64
N VAL A 72 -32.28 -18.87 -32.97
CA VAL A 72 -31.06 -18.71 -33.79
C VAL A 72 -31.38 -18.19 -35.18
N LYS A 73 -32.47 -18.65 -35.81
CA LYS A 73 -32.90 -18.14 -37.12
C LYS A 73 -33.34 -16.68 -37.03
N ASP A 74 -34.07 -16.32 -35.98
CA ASP A 74 -34.51 -14.94 -35.75
C ASP A 74 -33.33 -14.00 -35.49
N ILE A 75 -32.33 -14.47 -34.73
CA ILE A 75 -31.07 -13.75 -34.51
C ILE A 75 -30.30 -13.59 -35.83
N GLN A 76 -30.23 -14.63 -36.66
CA GLN A 76 -29.57 -14.53 -37.97
C GLN A 76 -30.25 -13.50 -38.86
N GLN A 77 -31.58 -13.49 -38.91
CA GLN A 77 -32.33 -12.51 -39.68
C GLN A 77 -32.09 -11.09 -39.15
N SER A 78 -32.17 -10.91 -37.83
CA SER A 78 -31.89 -9.64 -37.17
C SER A 78 -30.46 -9.15 -37.46
N LEU A 79 -29.48 -10.04 -37.51
CA LEU A 79 -28.09 -9.70 -37.83
C LEU A 79 -27.92 -9.28 -39.29
N ILE A 80 -28.65 -9.90 -40.22
CA ILE A 80 -28.69 -9.50 -41.64
C ILE A 80 -29.27 -8.08 -41.75
N ASP A 81 -30.37 -7.81 -41.05
CA ASP A 81 -31.03 -6.51 -41.06
C ASP A 81 -30.12 -5.42 -40.47
N VAL A 82 -29.47 -5.68 -39.32
CA VAL A 82 -28.47 -4.77 -38.73
C VAL A 82 -27.31 -4.50 -39.68
N ASN A 83 -26.80 -5.51 -40.39
CA ASN A 83 -25.72 -5.32 -41.35
C ASN A 83 -26.16 -4.49 -42.57
N LYS A 84 -27.42 -4.66 -43.00
CA LYS A 84 -28.00 -3.83 -44.07
C LYS A 84 -28.15 -2.37 -43.61
N ASP A 85 -28.67 -2.14 -42.41
CA ASP A 85 -28.83 -0.81 -41.83
C ASP A 85 -27.47 -0.14 -41.62
N TRP A 86 -26.46 -0.88 -41.17
CA TRP A 86 -25.09 -0.39 -41.03
C TRP A 86 -24.50 0.08 -42.36
N ARG A 87 -24.69 -0.69 -43.45
CA ARG A 87 -24.23 -0.29 -44.79
C ARG A 87 -24.94 0.96 -45.29
N GLN A 88 -26.25 1.08 -45.04
CA GLN A 88 -27.00 2.30 -45.37
C GLN A 88 -26.55 3.49 -44.51
N SER A 89 -26.22 3.25 -43.24
CA SER A 89 -25.65 4.25 -42.34
C SER A 89 -24.27 4.73 -42.81
N ILE A 90 -23.42 3.86 -43.36
CA ILE A 90 -22.12 4.28 -43.93
C ILE A 90 -22.31 5.25 -45.10
N ASN A 91 -23.22 4.95 -46.03
CA ASN A 91 -23.51 5.85 -47.16
C ASN A 91 -24.07 7.22 -46.70
N THR A 92 -24.83 7.25 -45.61
CA THR A 92 -25.29 8.52 -45.01
C THR A 92 -24.19 9.23 -44.23
N ILE A 93 -23.24 8.51 -43.61
CA ILE A 93 -22.06 9.10 -42.96
C ILE A 93 -21.13 9.77 -43.97
N GLU A 94 -20.98 9.22 -45.19
CA GLU A 94 -20.23 9.89 -46.27
C GLU A 94 -20.87 11.22 -46.66
N ASN A 95 -22.20 11.30 -46.71
CA ASN A 95 -22.94 12.54 -46.95
C ASN A 95 -22.84 13.54 -45.79
N LEU A 96 -22.47 13.09 -44.58
CA LEU A 96 -22.24 13.94 -43.41
C LEU A 96 -20.78 14.44 -43.31
N LYS A 97 -19.94 14.19 -44.32
CA LYS A 97 -18.56 14.70 -44.34
C LYS A 97 -18.52 16.22 -44.23
N ASP A 98 -19.38 16.92 -44.94
CA ASP A 98 -19.46 18.39 -44.88
C ASP A 98 -19.89 18.88 -43.49
N VAL A 99 -20.81 18.15 -42.83
CA VAL A 99 -21.23 18.45 -41.45
C VAL A 99 -20.08 18.19 -40.48
N LYS A 100 -19.32 17.10 -40.66
CA LYS A 100 -18.12 16.81 -39.86
C LYS A 100 -17.07 17.90 -40.03
N ASP A 101 -16.81 18.32 -41.26
CA ASP A 101 -15.83 19.37 -41.56
C ASP A 101 -16.29 20.72 -40.95
N ALA A 102 -17.58 21.05 -41.04
CA ALA A 102 -18.16 22.21 -40.37
C ALA A 102 -18.08 22.13 -38.83
N VAL A 103 -18.30 20.94 -38.24
CA VAL A 103 -18.16 20.71 -36.80
C VAL A 103 -16.70 20.85 -36.35
N VAL A 104 -15.75 20.37 -37.15
CA VAL A 104 -14.31 20.56 -36.88
C VAL A 104 -13.96 22.05 -36.91
N GLN A 105 -14.40 22.79 -37.93
CA GLN A 105 -14.19 24.25 -38.00
C GLN A 105 -14.86 24.99 -36.84
N HIS A 106 -16.09 24.63 -36.49
CA HIS A 106 -16.80 25.22 -35.36
C HIS A 106 -16.10 24.92 -34.03
N SER A 107 -15.63 23.68 -33.84
CA SER A 107 -14.85 23.29 -32.65
C SER A 107 -13.54 24.07 -32.57
N GLN A 108 -12.85 24.27 -33.69
CA GLN A 108 -11.61 25.05 -33.75
C GLN A 108 -11.87 26.53 -33.41
N LEU A 109 -12.90 27.13 -34.00
CA LEU A 109 -13.26 28.52 -33.73
C LEU A 109 -13.75 28.72 -32.29
N ALA A 110 -14.54 27.79 -31.75
CA ALA A 110 -14.99 27.83 -30.36
C ALA A 110 -13.79 27.74 -29.40
N ALA A 111 -12.86 26.81 -29.65
CA ALA A 111 -11.62 26.71 -28.89
C ALA A 111 -10.77 27.98 -29.01
N ALA A 112 -10.67 28.57 -30.21
CA ALA A 112 -9.93 29.82 -30.41
C ALA A 112 -10.56 30.99 -29.63
N VAL A 113 -11.90 31.13 -29.65
CA VAL A 113 -12.62 32.18 -28.91
C VAL A 113 -12.47 32.02 -27.40
N GLU A 114 -12.58 30.79 -26.89
CA GLU A 114 -12.38 30.50 -25.46
C GLU A 114 -10.95 30.78 -25.03
N ASN A 115 -9.96 30.33 -25.82
CA ASN A 115 -8.55 30.55 -25.52
C ASN A 115 -8.13 32.01 -25.71
N LEU A 116 -8.74 32.78 -26.62
CA LEU A 116 -8.45 34.20 -26.82
C LEU A 116 -8.64 35.01 -25.54
N LYS A 117 -9.74 34.77 -24.81
CA LYS A 117 -9.99 35.43 -23.53
C LYS A 117 -8.88 35.13 -22.53
N ASN A 118 -8.40 33.89 -22.50
CA ASN A 118 -7.33 33.47 -21.60
C ASN A 118 -5.98 34.06 -22.01
N ILE A 119 -5.67 34.15 -23.31
CA ILE A 119 -4.43 34.72 -23.86
C ILE A 119 -4.28 36.19 -23.45
N PHE A 120 -5.31 37.03 -23.62
CA PHE A 120 -5.20 38.45 -23.24
C PHE A 120 -5.02 38.66 -21.73
N SER A 121 -5.53 37.76 -20.90
CA SER A 121 -5.42 37.84 -19.45
C SER A 121 -4.14 37.20 -18.88
N VAL A 122 -3.34 36.47 -19.67
CA VAL A 122 -2.15 35.76 -19.15
C VAL A 122 -1.16 36.70 -18.45
N PRO A 123 -0.72 37.83 -19.03
CA PRO A 123 0.28 38.68 -18.38
C PRO A 123 -0.21 39.28 -17.05
N GLU A 124 -1.50 39.64 -16.99
CA GLU A 124 -2.13 40.16 -15.78
C GLU A 124 -2.19 39.09 -14.68
N ILE A 125 -2.66 37.87 -15.03
CA ILE A 125 -2.74 36.75 -14.09
C ILE A 125 -1.35 36.34 -13.60
N VAL A 126 -0.33 36.36 -14.48
CA VAL A 126 1.07 36.07 -14.09
C VAL A 126 1.55 37.06 -13.03
N ARG A 127 1.34 38.37 -13.26
CA ARG A 127 1.72 39.41 -12.29
C ARG A 127 0.97 39.26 -10.97
N GLU A 128 -0.35 39.07 -11.01
CA GLU A 128 -1.14 38.84 -9.80
C GLU A 128 -0.71 37.58 -9.05
N THR A 129 -0.33 36.53 -9.77
CA THR A 129 0.13 35.29 -9.15
C THR A 129 1.49 35.49 -8.49
N GLN A 130 2.38 36.28 -9.08
CA GLN A 130 3.63 36.65 -8.46
C GLN A 130 3.40 37.43 -7.14
N ASP A 131 2.51 38.43 -7.14
CA ASP A 131 2.15 39.18 -5.94
C ASP A 131 1.59 38.26 -4.84
N LEU A 132 0.79 37.25 -5.20
CA LEU A 132 0.25 36.26 -4.25
C LEU A 132 1.34 35.35 -3.67
N ILE A 133 2.35 34.99 -4.47
CA ILE A 133 3.51 34.21 -4.00
C ILE A 133 4.31 35.06 -3.00
N GLU A 134 4.56 36.33 -3.30
CA GLU A 134 5.28 37.26 -2.43
C GLU A 134 4.55 37.50 -1.10
N ARG A 135 3.21 37.53 -1.11
CA ARG A 135 2.37 37.63 0.10
C ARG A 135 2.25 36.31 0.89
N GLY A 136 2.72 35.19 0.35
CA GLY A 136 2.61 33.88 0.99
C GLY A 136 1.24 33.21 0.87
N GLU A 137 0.35 33.70 -0.01
CA GLU A 137 -0.97 33.11 -0.28
C GLU A 137 -0.87 31.94 -1.28
N LEU A 138 -0.10 30.91 -0.90
CA LEU A 138 0.36 29.84 -1.79
C LEU A 138 -0.77 29.05 -2.47
N LEU A 139 -1.92 28.87 -1.81
CA LEU A 139 -3.06 28.13 -2.38
C LEU A 139 -3.75 28.90 -3.52
N GLN A 140 -3.89 30.21 -3.38
CA GLN A 140 -4.48 31.05 -4.41
C GLN A 140 -3.52 31.19 -5.59
N ALA A 141 -2.23 31.39 -5.30
CA ALA A 141 -1.19 31.41 -6.31
C ALA A 141 -1.17 30.09 -7.10
N HIS A 142 -1.20 28.94 -6.41
CA HIS A 142 -1.26 27.62 -7.04
C HIS A 142 -2.49 27.45 -7.94
N ARG A 143 -3.66 27.93 -7.50
CA ARG A 143 -4.88 27.85 -8.32
C ARG A 143 -4.73 28.63 -9.62
N LYS A 144 -4.29 29.89 -9.56
CA LYS A 144 -4.08 30.71 -10.76
C LYS A 144 -3.03 30.11 -11.69
N LEU A 145 -1.92 29.60 -11.14
CA LEU A 145 -0.90 28.89 -11.91
C LEU A 145 -1.47 27.63 -12.58
N MET A 146 -2.30 26.85 -11.88
CA MET A 146 -2.92 25.64 -12.43
C MET A 146 -3.89 25.97 -13.58
N ASP A 147 -4.67 27.05 -13.47
CA ASP A 147 -5.58 27.48 -14.53
C ASP A 147 -4.80 27.92 -15.79
N LEU A 148 -3.66 28.59 -15.60
CA LEU A 148 -2.75 28.97 -16.68
C LEU A 148 -2.05 27.75 -17.33
N GLU A 149 -1.53 26.82 -16.52
CA GLU A 149 -0.95 25.56 -17.02
C GLU A 149 -1.98 24.73 -17.77
N CYS A 150 -3.21 24.65 -17.27
CA CYS A 150 -4.28 23.92 -17.94
C CYS A 150 -4.63 24.54 -19.30
N SER A 151 -4.66 25.87 -19.38
CA SER A 151 -4.89 26.60 -20.64
C SER A 151 -3.78 26.31 -21.65
N ARG A 152 -2.51 26.37 -21.22
CA ARG A 152 -1.35 25.99 -22.04
C ARG A 152 -1.46 24.56 -22.54
N ASP A 153 -1.67 23.62 -21.64
CA ASP A 153 -1.66 22.20 -21.93
C ASP A 153 -2.82 21.80 -22.86
N ASN A 154 -3.97 22.47 -22.75
CA ASN A 154 -5.08 22.33 -23.68
C ASN A 154 -4.72 22.85 -25.07
N LEU A 155 -4.12 24.04 -25.19
CA LEU A 155 -3.65 24.59 -26.46
C LEU A 155 -2.61 23.67 -27.13
N MET A 156 -1.66 23.16 -26.36
CA MET A 156 -0.65 22.23 -26.87
C MET A 156 -1.27 20.89 -27.30
N TYR A 157 -2.27 20.39 -26.56
CA TYR A 157 -2.96 19.16 -26.95
C TYR A 157 -3.79 19.35 -28.22
N GLU A 158 -4.51 20.46 -28.35
CA GLU A 158 -5.26 20.79 -29.56
C GLU A 158 -4.35 20.89 -30.77
N GLN A 159 -3.20 21.56 -30.62
CA GLN A 159 -2.20 21.61 -31.68
C GLN A 159 -1.66 20.21 -32.02
N TYR A 160 -1.34 19.39 -31.02
CA TYR A 160 -0.89 18.02 -31.23
C TYR A 160 -1.92 17.16 -31.98
N ARG A 161 -3.21 17.36 -31.67
CA ARG A 161 -4.33 16.65 -32.30
C ARG A 161 -4.53 17.05 -33.76
N MET A 162 -4.27 18.31 -34.10
CA MET A 162 -4.35 18.83 -35.47
C MET A 162 -3.14 18.44 -36.31
N ASP A 163 -1.93 18.71 -35.81
CA ASP A 163 -0.69 18.33 -36.47
C ASP A 163 0.43 18.08 -35.44
N SER A 164 0.66 16.79 -35.15
CA SER A 164 1.71 16.36 -34.23
C SER A 164 3.13 16.70 -34.69
N LYS A 165 3.34 17.05 -35.97
CA LYS A 165 4.65 17.37 -36.54
C LYS A 165 4.93 18.87 -36.59
N ASN A 166 3.95 19.71 -36.29
CA ASN A 166 4.10 21.16 -36.30
C ASN A 166 4.83 21.64 -35.04
N THR A 167 6.14 21.51 -35.07
CA THR A 167 7.05 21.93 -33.99
C THR A 167 7.10 23.45 -33.84
N HIS A 168 6.81 24.22 -34.89
CA HIS A 168 6.87 25.68 -34.85
C HIS A 168 5.80 26.25 -33.93
N ASP A 169 4.54 25.87 -34.13
CA ASP A 169 3.42 26.36 -33.32
C ASP A 169 3.51 25.84 -31.88
N MET A 170 4.00 24.61 -31.69
CA MET A 170 4.29 24.08 -30.35
C MET A 170 5.34 24.91 -29.62
N ASN A 171 6.38 25.36 -30.33
CA ASN A 171 7.41 26.24 -29.76
C ASN A 171 6.87 27.64 -29.48
N LEU A 172 6.00 28.19 -30.35
CA LEU A 172 5.38 29.49 -30.10
C LEU A 172 4.54 29.49 -28.81
N ILE A 173 3.73 28.45 -28.60
CA ILE A 173 2.98 28.27 -27.35
C ILE A 173 3.94 28.14 -26.18
N HIS A 174 5.00 27.35 -26.31
CA HIS A 174 5.99 27.22 -25.24
C HIS A 174 6.66 28.56 -24.87
N THR A 175 7.03 29.37 -25.86
CA THR A 175 7.66 30.67 -25.65
C THR A 175 6.69 31.68 -25.02
N TYR A 176 5.44 31.72 -25.48
CA TYR A 176 4.43 32.62 -24.93
C TYR A 176 4.13 32.32 -23.44
N PHE A 177 4.05 31.04 -23.09
CA PHE A 177 3.80 30.58 -21.72
C PHE A 177 5.10 30.44 -20.89
N GLY A 178 6.24 30.96 -21.37
CA GLY A 178 7.57 30.76 -20.75
C GLY A 178 7.70 31.35 -19.34
N ASP A 179 7.03 32.47 -19.06
CA ASP A 179 7.06 33.09 -17.72
C ASP A 179 6.35 32.24 -16.66
N MET A 180 5.48 31.32 -17.05
CA MET A 180 4.82 30.41 -16.12
C MET A 180 5.77 29.37 -15.54
N GLN A 181 6.79 28.99 -16.30
CA GLN A 181 7.82 28.08 -15.78
C GLN A 181 8.56 28.75 -14.62
N LYS A 182 8.94 30.03 -14.77
CA LYS A 182 9.56 30.82 -13.71
C LYS A 182 8.64 30.93 -12.49
N LEU A 183 7.36 31.19 -12.73
CA LEU A 183 6.34 31.30 -11.68
C LEU A 183 6.15 29.98 -10.93
N SER A 184 6.13 28.85 -11.64
CA SER A 184 6.08 27.51 -11.03
C SER A 184 7.32 27.20 -10.21
N GLU A 185 8.50 27.65 -10.65
CA GLU A 185 9.75 27.49 -9.92
C GLU A 185 9.77 28.35 -8.65
N GLU A 186 9.29 29.59 -8.72
CA GLU A 186 9.22 30.48 -7.56
C GLU A 186 8.22 29.97 -6.51
N LEU A 187 7.03 29.52 -6.95
CA LEU A 187 6.09 28.83 -6.07
C LEU A 187 6.73 27.61 -5.42
N ALA A 188 7.43 26.78 -6.21
CA ALA A 188 8.10 25.59 -5.69
C ALA A 188 9.16 25.94 -4.63
N LYS A 189 9.96 26.99 -4.83
CA LYS A 189 10.92 27.47 -3.81
C LYS A 189 10.22 27.82 -2.50
N GLN A 190 9.10 28.55 -2.54
CA GLN A 190 8.32 28.87 -1.34
C GLN A 190 7.80 27.60 -0.64
N LEU A 191 7.29 26.62 -1.40
CA LEU A 191 6.85 25.33 -0.85
C LEU A 191 8.02 24.60 -0.16
N TRP A 192 9.19 24.54 -0.79
CA TRP A 192 10.37 23.86 -0.25
C TRP A 192 10.90 24.53 1.02
N MET A 193 10.88 25.86 1.09
CA MET A 193 11.24 26.58 2.32
C MET A 193 10.30 26.24 3.48
N VAL A 194 9.00 26.11 3.22
CA VAL A 194 8.02 25.69 4.24
C VAL A 194 8.24 24.24 4.67
N VAL A 195 8.51 23.32 3.73
CA VAL A 195 8.79 21.90 4.02
C VAL A 195 10.08 21.74 4.82
N GLN A 196 11.15 22.45 4.46
CA GLN A 196 12.43 22.44 5.18
C GLN A 196 12.27 22.96 6.62
N ARG A 197 11.31 23.87 6.85
CA ARG A 197 10.99 24.39 8.19
C ARG A 197 9.79 23.71 8.83
N SER A 198 9.33 22.57 8.31
CA SER A 198 8.07 21.91 8.69
C SER A 198 7.86 21.77 10.19
N LEU A 199 8.89 21.35 10.95
CA LEU A 199 8.83 21.18 12.41
C LEU A 199 8.65 22.50 13.17
N VAL A 200 9.16 23.61 12.64
CA VAL A 200 8.97 24.95 13.21
C VAL A 200 7.64 25.54 12.76
N THR A 201 7.31 25.37 11.48
CA THR A 201 6.07 25.85 10.89
C THR A 201 4.87 25.20 11.58
N VAL A 202 4.89 23.90 11.88
CA VAL A 202 3.77 23.22 12.54
C VAL A 202 3.51 23.75 13.95
N ARG A 203 4.52 24.34 14.62
CA ARG A 203 4.36 24.97 15.94
C ARG A 203 3.78 26.38 15.85
N ARG A 204 4.15 27.15 14.82
CA ARG A 204 3.77 28.57 14.66
C ARG A 204 2.48 28.74 13.86
N ASP A 205 2.41 28.09 12.71
CA ASP A 205 1.29 28.14 11.78
C ASP A 205 1.08 26.77 11.10
N PRO A 206 0.26 25.89 11.71
CA PRO A 206 -0.10 24.60 11.12
C PRO A 206 -0.85 24.73 9.79
N THR A 207 -1.54 25.84 9.54
CA THR A 207 -2.41 26.00 8.37
C THR A 207 -1.62 26.18 7.08
N LEU A 208 -0.48 26.87 7.17
CA LEU A 208 0.46 27.01 6.07
C LEU A 208 1.02 25.65 5.64
N LEU A 209 1.40 24.79 6.59
CA LEU A 209 1.90 23.45 6.27
C LEU A 209 0.83 22.59 5.59
N VAL A 210 -0.40 22.60 6.11
CA VAL A 210 -1.53 21.88 5.48
C VAL A 210 -1.78 22.41 4.06
N SER A 211 -1.66 23.72 3.84
CA SER A 211 -1.80 24.34 2.53
C SER A 211 -0.74 23.81 1.54
N VAL A 212 0.52 23.69 1.96
CA VAL A 212 1.60 23.12 1.16
C VAL A 212 1.35 21.64 0.84
N VAL A 213 0.97 20.83 1.82
CA VAL A 213 0.66 19.41 1.62
C VAL A 213 -0.51 19.23 0.66
N ARG A 214 -1.55 20.08 0.76
CA ARG A 214 -2.69 20.08 -0.17
C ARG A 214 -2.29 20.42 -1.60
N ILE A 215 -1.36 21.34 -1.80
CA ILE A 215 -0.82 21.67 -3.13
C ILE A 215 -0.09 20.45 -3.71
N ILE A 216 0.77 19.81 -2.92
CA ILE A 216 1.52 18.62 -3.35
C ILE A 216 0.58 17.47 -3.75
N GLU A 217 -0.45 17.18 -2.93
CA GLU A 217 -1.44 16.15 -3.26
C GLU A 217 -2.25 16.47 -4.52
N ARG A 218 -2.57 17.76 -4.75
CA ARG A 218 -3.24 18.19 -5.98
C ARG A 218 -2.36 17.99 -7.21
N GLU A 219 -1.08 18.35 -7.12
CA GLU A 219 -0.12 18.15 -8.20
C GLU A 219 0.09 16.66 -8.53
N GLU A 220 0.18 15.80 -7.51
CA GLU A 220 0.30 14.36 -7.69
C GLU A 220 -0.96 13.75 -8.35
N LYS A 221 -2.14 14.26 -7.99
CA LYS A 221 -3.41 13.87 -8.62
C LYS A 221 -3.47 14.32 -10.09
N THR A 222 -2.97 15.51 -10.39
CA THR A 222 -2.86 16.03 -11.76
C THR A 222 -1.88 15.19 -12.57
N ASP A 223 -0.69 14.89 -12.04
CA ASP A 223 0.30 14.03 -12.69
C ASP A 223 -0.29 12.65 -13.03
N ARG A 224 -1.06 12.05 -12.11
CA ARG A 224 -1.74 10.76 -12.36
C ARG A 224 -2.73 10.85 -13.53
N ARG A 225 -3.57 11.89 -13.55
CA ARG A 225 -4.53 12.13 -14.65
C ARG A 225 -3.82 12.29 -16.00
N MET A 226 -2.69 13.00 -16.02
CA MET A 226 -1.91 13.22 -17.24
C MET A 226 -1.24 11.94 -17.73
N LEU A 227 -0.74 11.10 -16.82
CA LEU A 227 -0.20 9.78 -17.18
C LEU A 227 -1.28 8.84 -17.74
N ASP A 228 -2.50 8.88 -17.20
CA ASP A 228 -3.62 8.10 -17.74
C ASP A 228 -4.06 8.62 -19.11
N ARG A 229 -4.10 9.95 -19.30
CA ARG A 229 -4.37 10.56 -20.62
C ARG A 229 -3.29 10.22 -21.64
N LYS A 230 -2.03 10.13 -21.24
CA LYS A 230 -0.92 9.69 -22.11
C LYS A 230 -1.13 8.28 -22.64
N LYS A 231 -1.65 7.35 -21.83
CA LYS A 231 -1.96 5.98 -22.28
C LYS A 231 -3.00 5.96 -23.40
N GLN A 232 -3.94 6.90 -23.39
CA GLN A 232 -5.01 7.00 -24.38
C GLN A 232 -4.61 7.81 -25.62
N THR A 233 -3.84 8.89 -25.43
CA THR A 233 -3.61 9.90 -26.48
C THR A 233 -2.16 9.99 -26.96
N GLY A 234 -1.21 9.38 -26.28
CA GLY A 234 0.23 9.48 -26.56
C GLY A 234 0.88 10.81 -26.15
N PHE A 235 0.09 11.86 -25.89
CA PHE A 235 0.57 13.19 -25.56
C PHE A 235 0.80 13.40 -24.07
N ILE A 236 1.88 14.10 -23.72
CA ILE A 236 2.13 14.64 -22.38
C ILE A 236 2.74 16.04 -22.51
N PRO A 237 2.25 17.05 -21.77
CA PRO A 237 2.85 18.37 -21.79
C PRO A 237 4.27 18.39 -21.26
N PRO A 238 5.11 19.35 -21.70
CA PRO A 238 6.46 19.52 -21.20
C PRO A 238 6.45 19.83 -19.69
N GLY A 239 7.38 19.22 -18.95
CA GLY A 239 7.52 19.41 -17.50
C GLY A 239 6.64 18.50 -16.62
N ARG A 240 5.84 17.60 -17.20
CA ARG A 240 5.04 16.58 -16.48
C ARG A 240 5.64 15.17 -16.66
N PRO A 241 5.62 14.30 -15.63
CA PRO A 241 5.15 14.53 -14.26
C PRO A 241 6.15 15.34 -13.42
N LYS A 242 5.66 16.20 -12.53
CA LYS A 242 6.49 17.04 -11.66
C LYS A 242 7.05 16.28 -10.44
N LYS A 243 6.36 15.21 -9.99
CA LYS A 243 6.75 14.34 -8.86
C LYS A 243 7.07 15.10 -7.56
N TRP A 244 6.22 16.06 -7.20
CA TRP A 244 6.45 16.92 -6.02
C TRP A 244 6.40 16.16 -4.70
N LYS A 245 5.66 15.04 -4.63
CA LYS A 245 5.65 14.18 -3.45
C LYS A 245 7.02 13.58 -3.15
N GLU A 246 7.70 13.06 -4.19
CA GLU A 246 9.05 12.50 -4.07
C GLU A 246 10.05 13.58 -3.65
N LYS A 247 9.98 14.76 -4.29
CA LYS A 247 10.83 15.91 -3.93
C LYS A 247 10.63 16.37 -2.50
N MET A 248 9.39 16.41 -2.01
CA MET A 248 9.08 16.77 -0.61
C MET A 248 9.78 15.84 0.37
N PHE A 249 9.72 14.52 0.14
CA PHE A 249 10.40 13.55 1.01
C PHE A 249 11.91 13.69 0.97
N ASN A 250 12.50 13.90 -0.22
CA ASN A 250 13.93 14.14 -0.35
C ASN A 250 14.37 15.42 0.39
N ILE A 251 13.54 16.47 0.40
CA ILE A 251 13.81 17.69 1.16
C ILE A 251 13.71 17.44 2.66
N LEU A 252 12.71 16.68 3.12
CA LEU A 252 12.60 16.30 4.53
C LEU A 252 13.81 15.48 4.99
N GLU A 253 14.24 14.51 4.20
CA GLU A 253 15.43 13.69 4.47
C GLU A 253 16.68 14.57 4.59
N ARG A 254 16.94 15.44 3.61
CA ARG A 254 18.04 16.41 3.67
C ARG A 254 17.95 17.33 4.88
N THR A 255 16.75 17.79 5.23
CA THR A 255 16.52 18.65 6.40
C THR A 255 16.93 17.94 7.68
N VAL A 256 16.58 16.66 7.82
CA VAL A 256 16.98 15.84 8.98
C VAL A 256 18.50 15.66 9.02
N SER A 257 19.13 15.29 7.90
CA SER A 257 20.59 15.12 7.83
C SER A 257 21.34 16.42 8.16
N THR A 258 21.01 17.53 7.49
CA THR A 258 21.64 18.84 7.74
C THR A 258 21.45 19.29 9.19
N ARG A 259 20.34 18.93 9.84
CA ARG A 259 20.10 19.27 11.24
C ARG A 259 20.99 18.47 12.20
N ILE A 260 21.21 17.19 11.93
CA ILE A 260 22.12 16.35 12.73
C ILE A 260 23.58 16.79 12.51
N GLU A 261 23.97 17.06 11.26
CA GLU A 261 25.30 17.59 10.92
C GLU A 261 25.56 18.95 11.57
N GLY A 262 24.61 19.89 11.44
CA GLY A 262 24.70 21.25 11.99
C GLY A 262 24.64 21.32 13.52
N THR A 263 24.47 20.19 14.21
CA THR A 263 24.51 20.10 15.68
C THR A 263 25.95 20.01 16.23
N GLN A 264 26.97 19.80 15.39
CA GLN A 264 28.37 19.91 15.80
C GLN A 264 28.81 21.37 15.95
N ALA A 265 28.61 21.95 17.15
CA ALA A 265 29.13 23.28 17.48
C ALA A 265 30.56 23.23 18.05
N ASP A 266 30.91 22.14 18.75
CA ASP A 266 32.17 22.02 19.48
C ASP A 266 33.13 21.09 18.73
N THR A 267 34.33 21.60 18.42
CA THR A 267 35.43 20.79 17.88
C THR A 267 36.26 20.20 19.02
N ARG A 268 36.99 19.13 18.74
CA ARG A 268 37.89 18.48 19.69
C ARG A 268 38.92 19.41 20.33
N GLU A 269 39.29 20.49 19.63
CA GLU A 269 40.21 21.52 20.11
C GLU A 269 39.57 22.46 21.15
N SER A 270 38.25 22.60 21.12
CA SER A 270 37.50 23.53 21.98
C SER A 270 37.09 22.93 23.31
N ASP A 271 36.78 21.62 23.34
CA ASP A 271 36.32 20.93 24.55
C ASP A 271 36.73 19.45 24.55
N LYS A 272 37.33 18.98 25.65
CA LYS A 272 37.67 17.57 25.84
C LYS A 272 36.43 16.66 25.95
N MET A 273 35.27 17.24 26.29
CA MET A 273 33.99 16.54 26.39
C MET A 273 33.07 16.77 25.19
N TRP A 274 33.61 17.29 24.07
CA TRP A 274 32.86 17.67 22.88
C TRP A 274 31.94 16.53 22.39
N LEU A 275 32.43 15.29 22.35
CA LEU A 275 31.66 14.16 21.85
C LEU A 275 30.45 13.83 22.75
N VAL A 276 30.63 13.85 24.08
CA VAL A 276 29.53 13.61 25.02
C VAL A 276 28.46 14.69 24.90
N ARG A 277 28.88 15.97 24.83
CA ARG A 277 27.96 17.09 24.64
C ARG A 277 27.24 16.98 23.31
N HIS A 278 27.96 16.70 22.23
CA HIS A 278 27.40 16.54 20.91
C HIS A 278 26.34 15.44 20.84
N LEU A 279 26.64 14.25 21.37
CA LEU A 279 25.70 13.13 21.42
C LEU A 279 24.46 13.43 22.28
N GLU A 280 24.62 14.14 23.40
CA GLU A 280 23.50 14.54 24.25
C GLU A 280 22.61 15.60 23.61
N ILE A 281 23.20 16.55 22.89
CA ILE A 281 22.46 17.56 22.13
C ILE A 281 21.68 16.89 20.98
N ILE A 282 22.31 15.98 20.23
CA ILE A 282 21.63 15.18 19.20
C ILE A 282 20.44 14.43 19.82
N ARG A 283 20.65 13.71 20.93
CA ARG A 283 19.60 12.96 21.62
C ARG A 283 18.41 13.86 21.94
N LYS A 284 18.66 15.02 22.53
CA LYS A 284 17.62 15.98 22.91
C LYS A 284 16.87 16.51 21.69
N TYR A 285 17.57 16.92 20.63
CA TYR A 285 16.92 17.43 19.41
C TYR A 285 16.07 16.38 18.71
N VAL A 286 16.58 15.15 18.57
CA VAL A 286 15.83 14.05 17.94
C VAL A 286 14.56 13.77 18.72
N LEU A 287 14.62 13.69 20.05
CA LEU A 287 13.44 13.46 20.88
C LEU A 287 12.43 14.61 20.78
N ASP A 288 12.88 15.86 20.88
CA ASP A 288 12.02 17.04 20.79
C ASP A 288 11.34 17.14 19.41
N ASP A 289 12.06 16.77 18.35
CA ASP A 289 11.53 16.75 16.99
C ASP A 289 10.55 15.60 16.75
N LEU A 290 10.88 14.38 17.18
CA LEU A 290 10.00 13.22 17.05
C LEU A 290 8.73 13.38 17.89
N LEU A 291 8.82 14.00 19.07
CA LEU A 291 7.65 14.34 19.87
C LEU A 291 6.71 15.29 19.13
N VAL A 292 7.27 16.32 18.48
CA VAL A 292 6.49 17.26 17.67
C VAL A 292 5.96 16.64 16.40
N ALA A 293 6.75 15.75 15.77
CA ALA A 293 6.28 14.97 14.64
C ALA A 293 5.06 14.12 15.04
N LYS A 294 5.10 13.46 16.21
CA LYS A 294 4.00 12.60 16.66
C LYS A 294 2.76 13.38 17.08
N THR A 295 2.95 14.49 17.79
CA THR A 295 1.84 15.25 18.39
C THR A 295 1.17 16.20 17.40
N LEU A 296 1.96 16.91 16.59
CA LEU A 296 1.47 18.00 15.74
C LEU A 296 1.51 17.66 14.25
N LEU A 297 2.55 16.98 13.79
CA LEU A 297 2.74 16.72 12.35
C LEU A 297 1.85 15.59 11.84
N ASP A 298 1.72 14.49 12.59
CA ASP A 298 0.93 13.31 12.23
C ASP A 298 -0.52 13.66 11.89
N GLN A 299 -1.12 14.60 12.63
CA GLN A 299 -2.51 15.06 12.42
C GLN A 299 -2.71 15.94 11.17
N ARG A 300 -1.63 16.45 10.56
CA ARG A 300 -1.69 17.43 9.45
C ARG A 300 -1.42 16.80 8.09
N PHE A 301 -0.94 15.56 8.07
CA PHE A 301 -0.72 14.78 6.87
C PHE A 301 -1.86 13.77 6.66
N PRO A 302 -2.15 13.41 5.40
CA PRO A 302 -3.06 12.30 5.13
C PRO A 302 -2.52 10.96 5.70
N PRO A 303 -3.40 10.04 6.16
CA PRO A 303 -2.96 8.77 6.76
C PRO A 303 -2.06 7.91 5.86
N HIS A 304 -2.27 7.94 4.54
CA HIS A 304 -1.48 7.17 3.58
C HIS A 304 -0.03 7.66 3.40
N TYR A 305 0.34 8.80 4.00
CA TYR A 305 1.73 9.27 3.99
C TYR A 305 2.58 8.52 5.01
N ASP A 306 1.99 8.05 6.11
CA ASP A 306 2.71 7.47 7.24
C ASP A 306 3.92 8.33 7.66
N ILE A 307 3.66 9.62 7.85
CA ILE A 307 4.72 10.65 7.96
C ILE A 307 5.60 10.42 9.19
N PHE A 308 5.02 9.97 10.30
CA PHE A 308 5.75 9.72 11.53
C PHE A 308 6.76 8.58 11.36
N ASN A 309 6.34 7.41 10.86
CA ASN A 309 7.25 6.28 10.66
C ASN A 309 8.34 6.60 9.63
N ARG A 310 7.99 7.34 8.57
CA ARG A 310 8.98 7.80 7.58
C ARG A 310 10.00 8.75 8.19
N LEU A 311 9.57 9.74 8.98
CA LEU A 311 10.48 10.65 9.67
C LEU A 311 11.34 9.90 10.68
N LEU A 312 10.77 8.98 11.45
CA LEU A 312 11.52 8.13 12.37
C LEU A 312 12.63 7.37 11.62
N ASN A 313 12.32 6.79 10.46
CA ASN A 313 13.31 6.08 9.65
C ASN A 313 14.38 7.03 9.09
N MET A 314 14.00 8.23 8.63
CA MET A 314 14.96 9.27 8.20
C MET A 314 15.91 9.67 9.32
N TYR A 315 15.40 9.91 10.54
CA TYR A 315 16.22 10.21 11.71
C TYR A 315 17.12 9.03 12.09
N HIS A 316 16.60 7.81 12.09
CA HIS A 316 17.40 6.61 12.36
C HIS A 316 18.54 6.45 11.35
N GLN A 317 18.27 6.64 10.06
CA GLN A 317 19.26 6.52 9.00
C GLN A 317 20.31 7.62 9.08
N ALA A 318 19.91 8.87 9.30
CA ALA A 318 20.83 9.99 9.46
C ALA A 318 21.70 9.85 10.74
N LEU A 319 21.13 9.36 11.85
CA LEU A 319 21.88 9.02 13.06
C LEU A 319 22.88 7.88 12.80
N SER A 320 22.46 6.84 12.10
CA SER A 320 23.33 5.70 11.74
C SER A 320 24.50 6.16 10.88
N THR A 321 24.26 7.00 9.87
CA THR A 321 25.31 7.56 9.03
C THR A 321 26.27 8.42 9.85
N ARG A 322 25.76 9.33 10.68
CA ARG A 322 26.59 10.16 11.58
C ARG A 322 27.43 9.30 12.53
N MET A 323 26.86 8.23 13.06
CA MET A 323 27.55 7.29 13.96
C MET A 323 28.66 6.52 13.23
N GLN A 324 28.41 6.11 11.99
CA GLN A 324 29.41 5.47 11.13
C GLN A 324 30.56 6.42 10.77
N GLU A 325 30.25 7.69 10.49
CA GLU A 325 31.26 8.74 10.26
C GLU A 325 32.13 8.94 11.50
N LEU A 326 31.52 9.10 12.68
CA LEU A 326 32.25 9.23 13.95
C LEU A 326 33.11 7.99 14.25
N ALA A 327 32.65 6.78 13.91
CA ALA A 327 33.41 5.55 14.09
C ALA A 327 34.53 5.35 13.04
N ALA A 328 34.47 6.08 11.92
CA ALA A 328 35.52 6.09 10.91
C ALA A 328 36.63 7.11 11.23
N GLU A 329 36.33 8.13 12.03
CA GLU A 329 37.31 9.06 12.58
C GLU A 329 38.25 8.36 13.59
N ASP A 330 39.48 8.88 13.74
CA ASP A 330 40.45 8.39 14.72
C ASP A 330 40.09 8.89 16.14
N LEU A 331 39.11 8.21 16.74
CA LEU A 331 38.66 8.47 18.10
C LEU A 331 39.72 8.07 19.14
N GLU A 332 39.90 8.89 20.17
CA GLU A 332 40.68 8.52 21.36
C GLU A 332 39.92 7.50 22.23
N ALA A 333 40.63 6.77 23.10
CA ALA A 333 40.04 5.73 23.95
C ALA A 333 38.89 6.24 24.85
N ASN A 334 39.01 7.45 25.41
CA ASN A 334 37.97 8.12 26.20
C ASN A 334 36.72 8.48 25.36
N GLU A 335 36.90 8.83 24.09
CA GLU A 335 35.81 9.14 23.17
C GLU A 335 35.07 7.87 22.74
N ILE A 336 35.79 6.78 22.50
CA ILE A 336 35.21 5.46 22.23
C ILE A 336 34.36 5.00 23.42
N VAL A 337 34.88 5.14 24.65
CA VAL A 337 34.11 4.82 25.87
C VAL A 337 32.84 5.67 25.96
N SER A 338 32.94 6.97 25.64
CA SER A 338 31.81 7.91 25.66
C SER A 338 30.75 7.56 24.63
N LEU A 339 31.15 7.23 23.41
CA LEU A 339 30.27 6.78 22.34
C LEU A 339 29.54 5.49 22.71
N LEU A 340 30.29 4.49 23.19
CA LEU A 340 29.75 3.21 23.63
C LEU A 340 28.78 3.39 24.80
N SER A 341 29.15 4.20 25.79
CA SER A 341 28.29 4.53 26.93
C SER A 341 27.00 5.22 26.50
N TRP A 342 27.05 6.15 25.55
CA TRP A 342 25.86 6.82 25.02
C TRP A 342 24.93 5.84 24.31
N VAL A 343 25.47 4.98 23.45
CA VAL A 343 24.65 3.97 22.77
C VAL A 343 24.04 3.01 23.79
N LEU A 344 24.80 2.56 24.79
CA LEU A 344 24.29 1.65 25.82
C LEU A 344 23.26 2.29 26.75
N ASN A 345 23.44 3.55 27.13
CA ASN A 345 22.43 4.28 27.89
C ASN A 345 21.14 4.46 27.09
N THR A 346 21.26 4.64 25.76
CA THR A 346 20.12 4.63 24.86
C THR A 346 19.43 3.26 24.87
N TYR A 347 20.19 2.16 24.73
CA TYR A 347 19.64 0.80 24.81
C TYR A 347 19.03 0.44 26.18
N LYS A 348 19.58 0.97 27.28
CA LYS A 348 19.01 0.79 28.62
C LYS A 348 17.65 1.48 28.74
N ARG A 349 17.48 2.66 28.13
CA ARG A 349 16.15 3.29 28.04
C ARG A 349 15.21 2.53 27.11
N TYR A 350 15.70 2.01 25.98
CA TYR A 350 14.93 1.11 25.13
C TYR A 350 14.47 -0.16 25.88
N LYS A 351 15.29 -0.67 26.81
CA LYS A 351 14.91 -1.78 27.70
C LYS A 351 13.73 -1.39 28.59
N ASP A 352 13.82 -0.24 29.26
CA ASP A 352 12.75 0.23 30.15
C ASP A 352 11.43 0.44 29.37
N GLU A 353 11.51 0.99 28.15
CA GLU A 353 10.36 1.15 27.26
C GLU A 353 9.82 -0.19 26.76
N ALA A 354 10.68 -1.16 26.41
CA ALA A 354 10.29 -2.51 26.01
C ALA A 354 9.60 -3.27 27.16
N GLN A 355 10.00 -3.00 28.41
CA GLN A 355 9.34 -3.53 29.60
C GLN A 355 7.94 -2.93 29.75
N LEU A 356 7.79 -1.63 29.52
CA LEU A 356 6.48 -0.95 29.52
C LEU A 356 5.56 -1.51 28.43
N TYR A 357 6.13 -1.75 27.25
CA TYR A 357 5.45 -2.37 26.10
C TYR A 357 5.00 -3.82 26.40
N LYS A 358 5.81 -4.59 27.15
CA LYS A 358 5.42 -5.90 27.71
C LYS A 358 4.25 -5.76 28.68
N GLU A 359 4.31 -4.82 29.62
CA GLU A 359 3.24 -4.60 30.60
C GLU A 359 1.91 -4.19 29.93
N GLU A 360 1.96 -3.38 28.86
CA GLU A 360 0.78 -3.04 28.07
C GLU A 360 0.21 -4.23 27.30
N HIS A 361 1.07 -5.04 26.65
CA HIS A 361 0.65 -6.26 25.96
C HIS A 361 0.00 -7.26 26.92
N LEU A 362 0.54 -7.40 28.14
CA LEU A 362 -0.05 -8.25 29.18
C LEU A 362 -1.42 -7.73 29.66
N LYS A 363 -1.67 -6.42 29.61
CA LYS A 363 -3.00 -5.84 29.92
C LYS A 363 -4.01 -6.11 28.82
N ASN A 364 -3.59 -6.09 27.56
CA ASN A 364 -4.45 -6.41 26.42
C ASN A 364 -3.64 -7.10 25.31
N ARG A 365 -3.73 -8.42 25.19
CA ARG A 365 -2.92 -9.18 24.21
C ARG A 365 -3.22 -8.86 22.73
N GLN A 366 -4.24 -8.05 22.43
CA GLN A 366 -4.51 -7.53 21.07
C GLN A 366 -3.75 -6.22 20.78
N TYR A 367 -3.16 -5.60 21.80
CA TYR A 367 -2.45 -4.35 21.69
C TYR A 367 -1.21 -4.36 22.58
N PRO A 368 0.00 -4.25 22.02
CA PRO A 368 0.31 -3.81 20.65
C PRO A 368 0.32 -4.95 19.61
N GLN A 369 -0.17 -4.70 18.39
CA GLN A 369 -0.35 -5.70 17.32
C GLN A 369 0.94 -6.43 16.86
N CYS A 370 2.13 -5.92 17.20
CA CYS A 370 3.42 -6.44 16.75
C CYS A 370 4.35 -6.83 17.91
N TYR A 371 3.82 -7.18 19.08
CA TYR A 371 4.61 -7.47 20.29
C TYR A 371 5.80 -8.42 20.07
N VAL A 372 5.53 -9.60 19.52
CA VAL A 372 6.55 -10.64 19.27
C VAL A 372 7.61 -10.16 18.27
N GLN A 373 7.20 -9.49 17.19
CA GLN A 373 8.10 -8.99 16.15
C GLN A 373 9.03 -7.90 16.70
N TYR A 374 8.48 -7.02 17.53
CA TYR A 374 9.25 -5.97 18.20
C TYR A 374 10.27 -6.57 19.18
N MET A 375 9.87 -7.55 19.98
CA MET A 375 10.76 -8.17 20.96
C MET A 375 11.90 -8.97 20.29
N ILE A 376 11.63 -9.66 19.17
CA ILE A 376 12.67 -10.31 18.36
C ILE A 376 13.65 -9.27 17.80
N ALA A 377 13.16 -8.14 17.29
CA ALA A 377 14.02 -7.07 16.79
C ALA A 377 14.93 -6.50 17.89
N VAL A 378 14.42 -6.32 19.11
CA VAL A 378 15.21 -5.87 20.27
C VAL A 378 16.34 -6.86 20.60
N ILE A 379 16.05 -8.16 20.65
CA ILE A 379 17.04 -9.21 20.94
C ILE A 379 18.11 -9.23 19.85
N ASN A 380 17.71 -9.22 18.58
CA ASN A 380 18.63 -9.22 17.45
C ASN A 380 19.53 -7.98 17.45
N ASN A 381 18.98 -6.80 17.71
CA ASN A 381 19.75 -5.56 17.79
C ASN A 381 20.78 -5.59 18.93
N CYS A 382 20.42 -6.14 20.11
CA CYS A 382 21.36 -6.29 21.22
C CYS A 382 22.53 -7.22 20.84
N GLN A 383 22.25 -8.31 20.13
CA GLN A 383 23.26 -9.26 19.68
C GLN A 383 24.19 -8.64 18.62
N THR A 384 23.63 -8.00 17.58
CA THR A 384 24.42 -7.30 16.55
C THR A 384 25.27 -6.18 17.15
N PHE A 385 24.75 -5.48 18.14
CA PHE A 385 25.49 -4.44 18.83
C PHE A 385 26.64 -5.01 19.66
N LYS A 386 26.42 -6.13 20.37
CA LYS A 386 27.48 -6.86 21.09
C LYS A 386 28.63 -7.27 20.15
N GLU A 387 28.32 -7.82 18.98
CA GLU A 387 29.33 -8.17 17.98
C GLU A 387 30.09 -6.94 17.47
N SER A 388 29.39 -5.82 17.27
CA SER A 388 29.98 -4.53 16.88
C SER A 388 30.94 -4.00 17.96
N ILE A 389 30.56 -4.07 19.24
CA ILE A 389 31.42 -3.72 20.38
C ILE A 389 32.67 -4.60 20.39
N ILE A 390 32.53 -5.92 20.19
CA ILE A 390 33.66 -6.85 20.17
C ILE A 390 34.60 -6.54 18.99
N SER A 391 34.07 -6.16 17.84
CA SER A 391 34.85 -5.73 16.67
C SER A 391 35.62 -4.44 16.94
N LEU A 392 34.96 -3.43 17.52
CA LEU A 392 35.60 -2.19 17.98
C LEU A 392 36.68 -2.44 19.03
N LYS A 393 36.43 -3.32 20.02
CA LYS A 393 37.43 -3.78 20.99
C LYS A 393 38.65 -4.34 20.28
N ARG A 394 38.47 -5.24 19.31
CA ARG A 394 39.58 -5.81 18.52
C ARG A 394 40.38 -4.78 17.72
N LYS A 395 39.71 -3.72 17.24
CA LYS A 395 40.35 -2.65 16.44
C LYS A 395 41.17 -1.68 17.29
N TYR A 396 40.69 -1.31 18.48
CA TYR A 396 41.30 -0.24 19.30
C TYR A 396 42.07 -0.72 20.55
N LEU A 397 41.81 -1.92 21.11
CA LEU A 397 42.61 -2.45 22.24
C LEU A 397 44.02 -2.94 21.85
N LYS A 398 44.46 -2.73 20.61
CA LYS A 398 45.88 -2.97 20.24
C LYS A 398 46.83 -1.86 20.72
N ILE A 399 46.32 -0.75 21.27
CA ILE A 399 47.13 0.38 21.73
C ILE A 399 46.80 0.68 23.20
N GLU A 400 47.73 0.26 24.07
CA GLU A 400 47.99 0.56 25.49
C GLU A 400 46.90 1.20 26.39
N MET A 401 46.48 0.44 27.42
CA MET A 401 46.49 0.76 28.88
C MET A 401 45.39 -0.05 29.59
N GLU A 402 45.80 -1.02 30.39
CA GLU A 402 45.00 -2.20 30.78
C GLU A 402 44.13 -2.00 32.05
N ASP A 403 44.35 -0.97 32.86
CA ASP A 403 43.83 -1.00 34.25
C ASP A 403 42.67 -0.05 34.61
N THR A 404 42.33 0.94 33.77
CA THR A 404 41.19 1.86 34.05
C THR A 404 40.00 1.72 33.10
N LEU A 405 40.18 1.05 31.96
CA LEU A 405 39.13 0.85 30.96
C LEU A 405 38.27 -0.40 31.24
N SER A 406 38.86 -1.43 31.85
CA SER A 406 38.28 -2.76 32.02
C SER A 406 36.96 -2.77 32.81
N SER A 407 36.87 -2.05 33.94
CA SER A 407 35.67 -2.11 34.82
C SER A 407 34.40 -1.48 34.21
N SER A 408 34.53 -0.39 33.46
CA SER A 408 33.43 0.25 32.73
C SER A 408 32.97 -0.64 31.55
N HIS A 409 33.91 -1.29 30.86
CA HIS A 409 33.61 -2.12 29.69
C HIS A 409 33.03 -3.51 30.01
N THR A 410 33.36 -4.10 31.17
CA THR A 410 32.72 -5.36 31.63
C THR A 410 31.24 -5.13 31.99
N SER A 411 30.89 -3.93 32.48
CA SER A 411 29.51 -3.52 32.76
C SER A 411 28.64 -3.41 31.49
N MET A 412 29.26 -3.04 30.36
CA MET A 412 28.59 -2.85 29.07
C MET A 412 28.11 -4.16 28.44
N ASP A 413 29.00 -5.16 28.35
CA ASP A 413 28.66 -6.48 27.80
C ASP A 413 27.59 -7.17 28.65
N ALA A 414 27.73 -7.07 29.98
CA ALA A 414 26.75 -7.61 30.93
C ALA A 414 25.36 -6.98 30.75
N THR A 415 25.29 -5.67 30.49
CA THR A 415 24.01 -4.97 30.31
C THR A 415 23.28 -5.44 29.05
N LEU A 416 23.98 -5.62 27.92
CA LEU A 416 23.37 -6.13 26.68
C LEU A 416 22.90 -7.58 26.84
N ASP A 417 23.68 -8.43 27.53
CA ASP A 417 23.32 -9.81 27.79
C ASP A 417 22.09 -9.92 28.71
N ILE A 418 21.98 -9.04 29.71
CA ILE A 418 20.79 -8.95 30.56
C ILE A 418 19.56 -8.57 29.72
N ILE A 419 19.66 -7.56 28.86
CA ILE A 419 18.54 -7.11 28.00
C ILE A 419 18.09 -8.24 27.06
N ALA A 420 19.03 -8.89 26.36
CA ALA A 420 18.72 -9.99 25.46
C ALA A 420 18.10 -11.19 26.18
N LYS A 421 18.60 -11.54 27.37
CA LYS A 421 18.08 -12.66 28.17
C LYS A 421 16.67 -12.39 28.68
N GLU A 422 16.38 -11.17 29.13
CA GLU A 422 15.04 -10.76 29.57
C GLU A 422 14.04 -10.71 28.40
N GLY A 423 14.47 -10.24 27.22
CA GLY A 423 13.68 -10.29 25.99
C GLY A 423 13.33 -11.74 25.60
N CYS A 424 14.31 -12.64 25.61
CA CYS A 424 14.10 -14.07 25.35
C CYS A 424 13.14 -14.71 26.37
N SER A 425 13.28 -14.38 27.66
CA SER A 425 12.35 -14.84 28.70
C SER A 425 10.94 -14.35 28.45
N SER A 426 10.77 -13.10 28.03
CA SER A 426 9.44 -12.52 27.75
C SER A 426 8.76 -13.14 26.54
N LEU A 427 9.53 -13.51 25.50
CA LEU A 427 9.03 -14.30 24.38
C LEU A 427 8.66 -15.73 24.79
N LEU A 428 9.45 -16.36 25.66
CA LEU A 428 9.13 -17.68 26.21
C LEU A 428 7.85 -17.63 27.04
N ASP A 429 7.68 -16.63 27.90
CA ASP A 429 6.45 -16.43 28.69
C ASP A 429 5.22 -16.31 27.77
N GLU A 430 5.33 -15.58 26.66
CA GLU A 430 4.24 -15.44 25.68
C GLU A 430 3.89 -16.77 24.99
N VAL A 431 4.91 -17.57 24.63
CA VAL A 431 4.72 -18.92 24.07
C VAL A 431 4.08 -19.85 25.10
N PHE A 432 4.49 -19.77 26.36
CA PHE A 432 3.90 -20.58 27.44
C PHE A 432 2.45 -20.18 27.73
N MET A 433 2.12 -18.89 27.72
CA MET A 433 0.74 -18.41 27.85
C MET A 433 -0.16 -18.93 26.71
N ASP A 434 0.34 -19.00 25.48
CA ASP A 434 -0.40 -19.59 24.36
C ASP A 434 -0.59 -21.12 24.50
N LEU A 435 0.37 -21.80 25.12
CA LEU A 435 0.29 -23.22 25.44
C LEU A 435 -0.66 -23.50 26.62
N GLU A 436 -0.71 -22.61 27.61
CA GLU A 436 -1.62 -22.70 28.76
C GLU A 436 -3.09 -22.44 28.37
N VAL A 437 -3.34 -21.50 27.44
CA VAL A 437 -4.68 -21.31 26.86
C VAL A 437 -5.13 -22.57 26.09
N ARG A 438 -4.21 -23.30 25.47
CA ARG A 438 -4.51 -24.57 24.79
C ARG A 438 -4.70 -25.76 25.72
N SER A 439 -4.06 -25.77 26.90
CA SER A 439 -4.24 -26.84 27.89
C SER A 439 -5.55 -26.73 28.68
N PHE A 440 -6.22 -25.56 28.66
CA PHE A 440 -7.54 -25.33 29.27
C PHE A 440 -8.74 -25.64 28.37
N PHE A 441 -8.56 -26.07 27.12
CA PHE A 441 -9.67 -26.67 26.36
C PHE A 441 -9.85 -28.13 26.80
N PRO A 442 -10.98 -28.50 27.46
CA PRO A 442 -11.21 -29.89 27.81
C PRO A 442 -11.34 -30.71 26.53
N GLN A 443 -10.68 -31.87 26.50
CA GLN A 443 -10.89 -32.94 25.54
C GLN A 443 -12.38 -33.38 25.55
N LYS A 444 -13.26 -32.64 24.88
CA LYS A 444 -14.55 -33.16 24.44
C LYS A 444 -14.36 -33.72 23.03
N ASN A 445 -14.00 -35.00 22.99
CA ASN A 445 -14.59 -36.02 22.09
C ASN A 445 -13.66 -37.22 21.99
N ARG A 446 -13.62 -38.02 23.07
CA ARG A 446 -13.37 -39.46 22.98
C ARG A 446 -14.39 -40.20 23.83
N SER A 447 -15.49 -40.57 23.19
CA SER A 447 -16.42 -41.66 23.53
C SER A 447 -17.27 -41.84 22.26
N ILE A 448 -16.89 -42.73 21.34
CA ILE A 448 -17.43 -44.11 21.20
C ILE A 448 -18.96 -44.02 21.00
N ILE A 449 -19.56 -44.41 19.87
CA ILE A 449 -19.96 -45.80 19.57
C ILE A 449 -20.54 -45.86 18.13
N LEU A 450 -20.16 -46.94 17.41
CA LEU A 450 -20.75 -47.62 16.23
C LEU A 450 -20.80 -46.90 14.87
#